data_AF-A0A1J7CFN6-F1
#
_entry.id   AF-A0A1J7CFN6-F1
#
_cell.length_a   1.000
_cell.length_b   1.000
_cell.length_c   1.000
_cell.angle_alpha   90.00
_cell.angle_beta   90.00
_cell.angle_gamma   90.00
#
_symmetry.space_group_name_H-M   'P 1'
#
loop_
_entity.id
_entity.type
_entity.pdbx_description
1 polymer ?
#
loop_
_entity_poly.entity_id
_entity_poly.type
_entity_poly.pdbx_seq_one_letter_code
_entity_poly.pdbx_strand_id
1 'polypeptide(L)'
;MYKQYFGKRRRMRFDSQIEYYETLGFLAKSDGSISLVWENNELQGAWGSEGRIHCHSNLIKFTPPLRRKFTKGRAKRVLHRINCNEFVADLVNTHGFVMGSAQNTALIKSTIPPQFHADFDRGLAI
;
A
#
# COMPACT_ATOMS: atom_id res chain seq x y z
N MET A 1 4.40 3.72 12.11
CA MET A 1 5.75 3.38 12.63
C MET A 1 6.11 2.01 12.07
N TYR A 2 7.40 1.75 11.75
CA TYR A 2 7.82 0.53 11.08
C TYR A 2 7.29 -0.75 11.75
N LYS A 3 6.78 -1.65 10.90
CA LYS A 3 6.41 -3.00 11.28
C LYS A 3 6.84 -3.96 10.19
N GLN A 4 7.57 -5.00 10.58
CA GLN A 4 8.17 -5.94 9.63
C GLN A 4 7.13 -6.79 8.89
N TYR A 5 6.01 -7.13 9.55
CA TYR A 5 5.01 -8.06 9.02
C TYR A 5 3.59 -7.55 9.20
N PHE A 6 2.76 -7.77 8.18
CA PHE A 6 1.32 -7.53 8.23
C PHE A 6 0.53 -8.72 7.68
N GLY A 7 -0.71 -8.81 8.13
CA GLY A 7 -1.72 -9.77 7.71
C GLY A 7 -1.59 -11.14 8.38
N LYS A 8 -2.67 -11.91 8.28
CA LYS A 8 -2.71 -13.31 8.73
C LYS A 8 -1.58 -14.11 8.05
N ARG A 9 -0.87 -14.93 8.84
CA ARG A 9 0.32 -15.69 8.41
C ARG A 9 1.49 -14.81 7.93
N ARG A 10 1.55 -13.52 8.32
CA ARG A 10 2.68 -12.61 8.07
C ARG A 10 3.06 -12.49 6.60
N ARG A 11 2.06 -12.56 5.72
CA ARG A 11 2.34 -12.69 4.29
C ARG A 11 2.77 -11.37 3.65
N MET A 12 2.47 -10.20 4.23
CA MET A 12 3.06 -8.93 3.84
C MET A 12 4.31 -8.71 4.68
N ARG A 13 5.48 -8.63 4.05
CA ARG A 13 6.78 -8.62 4.72
C ARG A 13 7.68 -7.53 4.15
N PHE A 14 8.36 -6.82 5.03
CA PHE A 14 9.39 -5.85 4.73
C PHE A 14 10.72 -6.35 5.33
N ASP A 15 11.74 -6.49 4.49
CA ASP A 15 13.04 -7.05 4.87
C ASP A 15 13.94 -6.01 5.53
N SER A 16 13.60 -4.72 5.40
CA SER A 16 14.26 -3.61 6.10
C SER A 16 13.30 -2.44 6.31
N GLN A 17 13.70 -1.50 7.18
CA GLN A 17 13.01 -0.21 7.33
C GLN A 17 13.05 0.60 6.03
N ILE A 18 14.19 0.56 5.33
CA ILE A 18 14.39 1.21 4.03
C ILE A 18 13.31 0.75 3.05
N GLU A 19 13.09 -0.56 2.91
CA GLU A 19 12.10 -1.13 2.00
C GLU A 19 10.66 -0.73 2.40
N TYR A 20 10.39 -0.60 3.70
CA TYR A 20 9.09 -0.13 4.20
C TYR A 20 8.83 1.33 3.82
N TYR A 21 9.76 2.24 4.12
CA TYR A 21 9.59 3.66 3.85
C TYR A 21 9.63 4.01 2.36
N GLU A 22 10.45 3.30 1.57
CA GLU A 22 10.39 3.38 0.10
C GLU A 22 9.03 2.91 -0.44
N THR A 23 8.45 1.86 0.14
CA THR A 23 7.10 1.40 -0.24
C THR A 23 6.03 2.43 0.12
N LEU A 24 6.14 3.12 1.26
CA LEU A 24 5.22 4.21 1.59
C LEU A 24 5.31 5.35 0.56
N GLY A 25 6.52 5.70 0.13
CA GLY A 25 6.76 6.69 -0.92
C GLY A 25 6.08 6.31 -2.23
N PHE A 26 6.31 5.07 -2.67
CA PHE A 26 5.68 4.55 -3.89
C PHE A 26 4.15 4.60 -3.84
N LEU A 27 3.55 4.27 -2.70
CA LEU A 27 2.09 4.32 -2.52
C LEU A 27 1.53 5.75 -2.46
N ALA A 28 2.34 6.76 -2.13
CA ALA A 28 1.91 8.14 -1.95
C ALA A 28 1.86 8.96 -3.26
N LYS A 29 2.46 8.47 -4.35
CA LYS A 29 2.71 9.22 -5.60
C LYS A 29 1.50 9.87 -6.27
N SER A 30 0.30 9.32 -6.06
CA SER A 30 -0.92 9.83 -6.68
C SER A 30 -0.90 9.89 -8.22
N ASP A 31 -0.06 9.08 -8.86
CA ASP A 31 0.13 9.04 -10.32
C ASP A 31 -0.81 8.06 -11.04
N GLY A 32 -1.82 7.55 -10.33
CA GLY A 32 -2.76 6.55 -10.84
C GLY A 32 -2.19 5.12 -10.91
N SER A 33 -0.95 4.87 -10.46
CA SER A 33 -0.37 3.52 -10.41
C SER A 33 -1.11 2.59 -9.46
N ILE A 34 -1.69 3.15 -8.39
CA ILE A 34 -2.43 2.42 -7.35
C ILE A 34 -3.68 3.18 -6.90
N SER A 35 -4.59 2.45 -6.25
CA SER A 35 -5.65 3.03 -5.40
C SER A 35 -5.90 2.15 -4.17
N LEU A 36 -6.20 2.79 -3.04
CA LEU A 36 -6.63 2.09 -1.82
C LEU A 36 -8.15 1.92 -1.84
N VAL A 37 -8.63 0.73 -1.46
CA VAL A 37 -10.05 0.42 -1.40
C VAL A 37 -10.36 -0.29 -0.10
N TRP A 38 -11.45 0.12 0.55
CA TRP A 38 -12.09 -0.62 1.62
C TRP A 38 -13.41 -1.15 1.08
N GLU A 39 -13.47 -2.45 0.81
CA GLU A 39 -14.65 -3.08 0.22
C GLU A 39 -15.54 -3.65 1.33
N ASN A 40 -16.77 -3.13 1.46
CA ASN A 40 -17.78 -3.60 2.42
C ASN A 40 -18.47 -4.88 1.91
N ASN A 41 -17.67 -5.92 1.65
CA ASN A 41 -18.11 -7.18 1.06
C ASN A 41 -19.08 -7.96 1.96
N GLU A 42 -19.17 -7.62 3.24
CA GLU A 42 -20.20 -8.14 4.15
C GLU A 42 -21.62 -7.84 3.67
N LEU A 43 -21.83 -6.72 2.98
CA LEU A 43 -23.11 -6.38 2.34
C LEU A 43 -23.44 -7.31 1.16
N GLN A 44 -22.48 -8.14 0.74
CA GLN A 44 -22.58 -9.11 -0.35
C GLN A 44 -22.37 -10.55 0.15
N GLY A 45 -22.50 -10.78 1.48
CA GLY A 45 -22.45 -12.12 2.10
C GLY A 45 -21.05 -12.60 2.48
N ALA A 46 -20.02 -11.75 2.43
CA ALA A 46 -18.71 -12.08 2.99
C ALA A 46 -18.70 -11.94 4.52
N TRP A 47 -17.67 -12.48 5.16
CA TRP A 47 -17.52 -12.48 6.62
C TRP A 47 -17.12 -11.11 7.19
N GLY A 48 -16.74 -10.15 6.34
CA GLY A 48 -16.31 -8.82 6.74
C GLY A 48 -15.71 -8.03 5.59
N SER A 49 -15.41 -6.77 5.87
CA SER A 49 -14.83 -5.85 4.89
C SER A 49 -13.37 -6.19 4.57
N GLU A 50 -12.93 -5.85 3.35
CA GLU A 50 -11.57 -6.10 2.89
C GLU A 50 -10.85 -4.83 2.50
N GLY A 51 -9.70 -4.59 3.13
CA GLY A 51 -8.74 -3.57 2.74
C GLY A 51 -7.84 -4.08 1.61
N ARG A 52 -7.86 -3.37 0.48
CA ARG A 52 -7.13 -3.73 -0.73
C ARG A 52 -6.32 -2.57 -1.29
N ILE A 53 -5.23 -2.93 -1.96
CA ILE A 53 -4.50 -2.05 -2.88
C ILE A 53 -4.75 -2.55 -4.28
N HIS A 54 -5.44 -1.75 -5.10
CA HIS A 54 -5.59 -1.98 -6.52
C HIS A 54 -4.36 -1.45 -7.25
N CYS A 55 -3.80 -2.28 -8.13
CA CYS A 55 -2.61 -1.98 -8.91
C CYS A 55 -3.01 -1.81 -10.38
N HIS A 56 -2.76 -0.64 -10.95
CA HIS A 56 -3.22 -0.25 -12.29
C HIS A 56 -2.08 -0.17 -13.33
N SER A 57 -0.83 -0.20 -12.87
CA SER A 57 0.37 -0.10 -13.73
C SER A 57 1.18 -1.40 -13.77
N ASN A 58 2.12 -1.48 -14.71
CA ASN A 58 2.95 -2.66 -14.94
C ASN A 58 3.83 -3.00 -13.71
N LEU A 59 4.00 -4.30 -13.43
CA LEU A 59 4.57 -4.87 -12.21
C LEU A 59 6.03 -4.47 -11.93
N ILE A 60 6.78 -4.16 -12.98
CA ILE A 60 8.23 -3.89 -12.88
C ILE A 60 8.51 -2.68 -11.99
N LYS A 61 7.60 -1.69 -11.98
CA LYS A 61 7.76 -0.45 -11.21
C LYS A 61 7.40 -0.57 -9.73
N PHE A 62 6.80 -1.65 -9.27
CA PHE A 62 6.37 -1.75 -7.88
C PHE A 62 7.53 -2.14 -6.97
N THR A 63 7.55 -1.63 -5.74
CA THR A 63 8.57 -2.01 -4.75
C THR A 63 8.51 -3.52 -4.44
N PRO A 64 9.65 -4.15 -4.07
CA PRO A 64 9.69 -5.59 -3.86
C PRO A 64 8.65 -6.15 -2.86
N PRO A 65 8.26 -5.47 -1.75
CA PRO A 65 7.21 -5.94 -0.86
C PRO A 65 5.88 -6.13 -1.56
N LEU A 66 5.50 -5.19 -2.42
CA LEU A 66 4.22 -5.21 -3.12
C LEU A 66 4.22 -6.33 -4.17
N ARG A 67 5.33 -6.49 -4.91
CA ARG A 67 5.46 -7.55 -5.93
C ARG A 67 5.28 -8.95 -5.36
N ARG A 68 5.79 -9.21 -4.16
CA ARG A 68 5.63 -10.50 -3.46
C ARG A 68 4.18 -10.84 -3.11
N LYS A 69 3.24 -9.89 -3.23
CA LYS A 69 1.85 -10.03 -2.78
C LYS A 69 0.82 -10.06 -3.89
N PHE A 70 1.22 -9.85 -5.14
CA PHE A 70 0.26 -9.71 -6.21
C PHE A 70 -0.63 -10.93 -6.35
N THR A 71 -1.92 -10.65 -6.43
CA THR A 71 -2.96 -11.59 -6.83
C THR A 71 -3.65 -11.04 -8.06
N LYS A 72 -4.31 -11.90 -8.84
CA LYS A 72 -5.01 -11.51 -10.05
C LYS A 72 -6.07 -10.44 -9.75
N GLY A 73 -6.07 -9.36 -10.53
CA GLY A 73 -7.14 -8.37 -10.53
C GLY A 73 -8.46 -8.95 -11.07
N ARG A 74 -9.59 -8.40 -10.61
CA ARG A 74 -10.93 -8.87 -11.04
C ARG A 74 -11.68 -7.87 -11.91
N ALA A 75 -11.28 -6.59 -11.90
CA ALA A 75 -11.93 -5.53 -12.66
C ALA A 75 -11.12 -5.16 -13.91
N LYS A 76 -11.79 -4.65 -14.95
CA LYS A 76 -11.24 -4.37 -16.29
C LYS A 76 -10.00 -3.44 -16.29
N ARG A 77 -9.78 -2.67 -15.22
CA ARG A 77 -8.66 -1.73 -15.05
C ARG A 77 -7.77 -2.01 -13.82
N VAL A 78 -7.99 -3.14 -13.14
CA VAL A 78 -7.17 -3.56 -12.01
C VAL A 78 -6.34 -4.75 -12.48
N LEU A 79 -5.04 -4.53 -12.70
CA LEU A 79 -4.14 -5.58 -13.19
C LEU A 79 -3.87 -6.58 -12.07
N HIS A 80 -3.54 -6.07 -10.87
CA HIS A 80 -3.27 -6.87 -9.68
C HIS A 80 -3.93 -6.28 -8.45
N ARG A 81 -4.08 -7.12 -7.42
CA ARG A 81 -4.56 -6.74 -6.10
C ARG A 81 -3.61 -7.22 -5.04
N ILE A 82 -3.46 -6.42 -3.99
CA ILE A 82 -2.84 -6.82 -2.74
C ILE A 82 -3.94 -6.78 -1.67
N ASN A 83 -4.18 -7.93 -1.03
CA ASN A 83 -5.16 -8.07 0.03
C ASN A 83 -4.43 -8.15 1.36
N CYS A 84 -4.60 -7.15 2.22
CA CYS A 84 -4.00 -7.13 3.55
C CYS A 84 -4.67 -6.04 4.41
N ASN A 85 -5.81 -6.37 5.04
CA ASN A 85 -6.57 -5.45 5.88
C ASN A 85 -5.69 -4.71 6.90
N GLU A 86 -4.82 -5.46 7.60
CA GLU A 86 -3.94 -4.89 8.62
C GLU A 86 -2.96 -3.85 8.05
N PHE A 87 -2.47 -4.05 6.82
CA PHE A 87 -1.56 -3.10 6.19
C PHE A 87 -2.31 -1.87 5.69
N VAL A 88 -3.48 -2.04 5.06
CA VAL A 88 -4.30 -0.91 4.62
C VAL A 88 -4.79 -0.08 5.81
N ALA A 89 -5.15 -0.73 6.92
CA ALA A 89 -5.50 -0.04 8.17
C ALA A 89 -4.31 0.76 8.73
N ASP A 90 -3.08 0.22 8.68
CA ASP A 90 -1.88 0.94 9.11
C ASP A 90 -1.59 2.16 8.21
N LEU A 91 -1.73 2.03 6.90
CA LEU A 91 -1.58 3.16 5.98
C LEU A 91 -2.52 4.32 6.37
N VAL A 92 -3.79 4.02 6.64
CA VAL A 92 -4.78 5.04 6.98
C VAL A 92 -4.56 5.61 8.38
N ASN A 93 -4.53 4.73 9.38
CA ASN A 93 -4.56 5.13 10.79
C ASN A 93 -3.22 5.70 11.28
N THR A 94 -2.11 5.26 10.70
CA THR A 94 -0.77 5.65 11.15
C THR A 94 -0.13 6.68 10.24
N HIS A 95 -0.37 6.60 8.93
CA HIS A 95 0.33 7.39 7.93
C HIS A 95 -0.56 8.41 7.20
N GLY A 96 -1.86 8.45 7.51
CA GLY A 96 -2.79 9.45 6.95
C GLY A 96 -3.13 9.24 5.48
N PHE A 97 -2.96 8.01 4.97
CA PHE A 97 -3.45 7.66 3.63
C PHE A 97 -4.99 7.70 3.61
N VAL A 98 -5.54 8.01 2.44
CA VAL A 98 -6.98 8.00 2.20
C VAL A 98 -7.36 6.97 1.14
N MET A 99 -8.63 6.55 1.14
CA MET A 99 -9.14 5.68 0.08
C MET A 99 -9.10 6.40 -1.28
N GLY A 100 -8.91 5.64 -2.35
CA GLY A 100 -8.70 6.16 -3.70
C GLY A 100 -7.22 6.30 -4.07
N SER A 101 -6.97 7.08 -5.12
CA SER A 101 -5.63 7.24 -5.72
C SER A 101 -4.93 8.54 -5.34
N ALA A 102 -5.66 9.54 -4.83
CA ALA A 102 -5.08 10.84 -4.47
C ALA A 102 -4.66 10.86 -3.01
N GLN A 103 -3.39 11.12 -2.74
CA GLN A 103 -2.78 11.07 -1.41
C GLN A 103 -2.10 12.40 -1.07
N ASN A 104 -2.10 12.77 0.20
CA ASN A 104 -1.33 13.91 0.68
C ASN A 104 0.09 13.49 1.03
N THR A 105 1.00 13.62 0.06
CA THR A 105 2.40 13.19 0.22
C THR A 105 3.12 13.90 1.36
N ALA A 106 2.86 15.20 1.58
CA ALA A 106 3.49 15.96 2.65
C ALA A 106 3.03 15.49 4.04
N LEU A 107 1.74 15.20 4.20
CA LEU A 107 1.19 14.61 5.42
C LEU A 107 1.78 13.22 5.67
N ILE A 108 1.83 12.37 4.66
CA ILE A 108 2.39 11.02 4.81
C ILE A 108 3.86 11.11 5.22
N LYS A 109 4.65 11.96 4.56
CA LYS A 109 6.08 12.14 4.87
C LYS A 109 6.31 12.64 6.30
N SER A 110 5.42 13.46 6.86
CA SER A 110 5.57 13.97 8.23
C SER A 110 5.44 12.89 9.31
N THR A 111 4.82 11.75 8.98
CA THR A 111 4.73 10.57 9.87
C THR A 111 5.96 9.66 9.83
N ILE A 112 6.95 9.98 8.99
CA ILE A 112 8.15 9.18 8.76
C ILE A 112 9.33 9.76 9.53
N PRO A 113 10.14 8.93 10.24
CA PRO A 113 11.35 9.41 10.89
C PRO A 113 12.30 10.10 9.90
N PRO A 114 12.89 11.27 10.25
CA PRO A 114 13.69 12.07 9.32
C PRO A 114 14.79 11.30 8.58
N GLN A 115 15.43 10.33 9.25
CA GLN A 115 16.49 9.51 8.66
C GLN A 115 16.04 8.64 7.46
N PHE A 116 14.73 8.43 7.29
CA PHE A 116 14.15 7.65 6.19
C PHE A 116 13.42 8.50 5.15
N HIS A 117 13.51 9.83 5.22
CA HIS A 117 12.89 10.73 4.23
C HIS A 117 13.46 10.50 2.84
N ALA A 118 14.76 10.26 2.72
CA ALA A 118 15.39 9.93 1.44
C ALA A 118 14.84 8.62 0.83
N ASP A 119 14.51 7.63 1.67
CA ASP A 119 13.94 6.36 1.20
C ASP A 119 12.51 6.56 0.69
N PHE A 120 11.71 7.34 1.41
CA PHE A 120 10.39 7.75 0.95
C PHE A 120 10.45 8.51 -0.37
N ASP A 121 11.38 9.47 -0.51
CA ASP A 121 11.55 10.24 -1.74
C ASP A 121 12.01 9.37 -2.91
N ARG A 122 12.84 8.35 -2.67
CA ARG A 122 13.14 7.35 -3.71
C ARG A 122 11.89 6.62 -4.15
N GLY A 123 11.03 6.21 -3.22
CA GLY A 123 9.74 5.60 -3.53
C GLY A 123 8.86 6.47 -4.43
N LEU A 124 8.86 7.78 -4.20
CA LEU A 124 8.11 8.75 -5.02
C LEU A 124 8.63 8.84 -6.47
N ALA A 125 9.90 8.53 -6.69
CA ALA A 125 10.57 8.70 -7.98
C ALA A 125 10.52 7.45 -8.89
N ILE A 126 9.99 6.32 -8.43
CA ILE A 126 9.87 5.06 -9.20
C ILE A 126 8.66 5.10 -10.15
#